data_AF-A0A1L7WLT5-F1
#
_entry.id   AF-A0A1L7WLT5-F1
#
_cell.length_a   1.000
_cell.length_b   1.000
_cell.length_c   1.000
_cell.angle_alpha   90.00
_cell.angle_beta   90.00
_cell.angle_gamma   90.00
#
_symmetry.space_group_name_H-M   'P 1'
#
loop_
_entity.id
_entity.type
_entity.pdbx_description
1 polymer ?
#
loop_
_entity_poly.entity_id
_entity_poly.type
_entity_poly.pdbx_seq_one_letter_code
_entity_poly.pdbx_strand_id
1 'polypeptide(L)'
;MGYGLDFSSFFDFFHVFTSQFLPEHQGGASNDDQRPECWHAATSKMAAHHNDKLDKALGSRNCCVIGLCAAWVTGVAGIAGGCYCIYLNHYSKDGDGSGAQFLIPHAAKEVLPLGMNVIVTFLNEAMGYIHSTSLRWSLQYENRLTFNSNLRLLSSAKRSKPNTWYCNMLFLVCIILSYATTSLIFLGYNTSLGRTMDTEATAATDMKLENIIHVSGIALIIFGISLLGQAGLSTWALMGTKIPTWSSNPLDTVYACTDDTNPNQLVRRKDRCMKSVHDITQDSYPVAPKEKQGPACTAHPEVKWVLTLLWALVPLGAVWGGATYIMILKGNPHGVLGDSWTFIPLFTGSTYNSTISTSCEAARCTHGTSVLNVGWTANSGIIGNVGSIFLIAGFQAGLTLALHCAELLVNLSRDEGIFRMAITPKGTDPRYNSIVAAFSSWQTIMLFGFKAAVHWLFGLAINNDFKLGVNMYPPQVFYFTAFAFGVAVFASYVSLRRPMGPLPATFGHLQTMADLIDEWDDRMFWGHKENGFPNYAGTSSKRLDMPRWHELYGGVGSLNAAKMGAARPAMGNTAWGTSEETLAAEYHMGSYGSGPYVQVPPYGQGPYGGGGMYNQY
;
A
#
# COMPACT_ATOMS: atom_id res chain seq x y z
N MET A 1 -40.87 3.12 9.80
CA MET A 1 -40.08 1.90 9.51
C MET A 1 -38.84 1.92 10.38
N GLY A 2 -38.93 1.34 11.58
CA GLY A 2 -37.80 1.26 12.51
C GLY A 2 -37.20 -0.14 12.45
N TYR A 3 -36.12 -0.30 11.70
CA TYR A 3 -35.23 -1.45 11.87
C TYR A 3 -34.19 -1.02 12.91
N GLY A 4 -34.38 -1.45 14.16
CA GLY A 4 -33.36 -1.32 15.19
C GLY A 4 -32.16 -2.17 14.78
N LEU A 5 -31.00 -1.53 14.63
CA LEU A 5 -29.73 -2.22 14.53
C LEU A 5 -29.50 -2.95 15.85
N ASP A 6 -29.56 -4.28 15.83
CA ASP A 6 -29.37 -5.12 17.00
C ASP A 6 -27.88 -5.15 17.37
N PHE A 7 -27.51 -4.36 18.38
CA PHE A 7 -26.15 -4.30 18.91
C PHE A 7 -25.75 -5.55 19.72
N SER A 8 -26.68 -6.47 20.02
CA SER A 8 -26.36 -7.70 20.77
C SER A 8 -25.37 -8.60 20.02
N SER A 9 -25.55 -8.75 18.70
CA SER A 9 -24.64 -9.50 17.83
C SER A 9 -23.23 -8.90 17.78
N PHE A 10 -23.09 -7.59 18.00
CA PHE A 10 -21.79 -6.90 18.05
C PHE A 10 -21.06 -7.16 19.37
N PHE A 11 -21.77 -7.18 20.50
CA PHE A 11 -21.18 -7.50 21.81
C PHE A 11 -20.85 -8.99 21.93
N ASP A 12 -21.69 -9.88 21.39
CA ASP A 12 -21.40 -11.32 21.34
C ASP A 12 -20.18 -11.60 20.45
N PHE A 13 -20.07 -10.90 19.32
CA PHE A 13 -18.88 -10.95 18.46
C PHE A 13 -17.63 -10.46 19.21
N PHE A 14 -17.71 -9.34 19.94
CA PHE A 14 -16.60 -8.81 20.72
C PHE A 14 -16.19 -9.74 21.86
N HIS A 15 -17.16 -10.38 22.53
CA HIS A 15 -16.92 -11.32 23.63
C HIS A 15 -16.26 -12.62 23.14
N VAL A 16 -16.73 -13.18 22.02
CA VAL A 16 -16.11 -14.34 21.34
C VAL A 16 -14.71 -13.99 20.82
N PHE A 17 -14.51 -12.76 20.33
CA PHE A 17 -13.21 -12.27 19.87
C PHE A 17 -12.21 -12.12 21.02
N THR A 18 -12.64 -11.61 22.19
CA THR A 18 -11.76 -11.52 23.37
C THR A 18 -11.42 -12.88 23.98
N SER A 19 -12.35 -13.85 23.93
CA SER A 19 -12.14 -15.17 24.55
C SER A 19 -11.26 -16.11 23.70
N GLN A 20 -11.21 -15.95 22.38
CA GLN A 20 -10.36 -16.77 21.51
C GLN A 20 -8.93 -16.24 21.32
N PHE A 21 -8.64 -14.98 21.67
CA PHE A 21 -7.38 -14.32 21.29
C PHE A 21 -6.52 -13.81 22.45
N LEU A 22 -6.98 -13.88 23.71
CA LEU A 22 -6.13 -13.73 24.90
C LEU A 22 -5.65 -15.13 25.33
N PRO A 23 -4.33 -15.36 25.51
CA PRO A 23 -3.84 -16.67 25.91
C PRO A 23 -4.29 -16.99 27.33
N GLU A 24 -5.18 -17.97 27.45
CA GLU A 24 -5.47 -18.63 28.71
C GLU A 24 -4.20 -19.39 29.13
N HIS A 25 -3.68 -19.07 30.32
CA HIS A 25 -2.53 -19.73 30.91
C HIS A 25 -2.92 -21.19 31.24
N GLN A 26 -2.74 -22.10 30.29
CA GLN A 26 -3.03 -23.53 30.54
C GLN A 26 -1.97 -24.12 31.47
N GLY A 27 -2.37 -24.31 32.72
CA GLY A 27 -1.69 -25.15 33.70
C GLY A 27 -1.69 -26.61 33.25
N GLY A 28 -0.57 -27.28 33.46
CA GLY A 28 -0.34 -28.66 33.05
C GLY A 28 -1.21 -29.66 33.81
N ALA A 29 -1.53 -30.75 33.13
CA ALA A 29 -1.89 -32.02 33.74
C ALA A 29 -1.32 -33.15 32.89
N SER A 30 -0.59 -34.02 33.57
CA SER A 30 -0.04 -35.30 33.10
C SER A 30 -1.12 -36.38 33.05
N ASN A 31 -1.04 -37.31 32.10
CA ASN A 31 -0.79 -38.73 32.37
C ASN A 31 -0.87 -39.58 31.11
N ASP A 32 0.19 -40.36 30.93
CA ASP A 32 0.29 -41.76 30.48
C ASP A 32 -0.82 -42.36 29.60
N ASP A 33 -0.44 -42.70 28.35
CA ASP A 33 -0.71 -44.04 27.84
C ASP A 33 0.36 -44.46 26.81
N GLN A 34 1.07 -45.55 27.09
CA GLN A 34 2.16 -46.09 26.28
C GLN A 34 1.63 -47.10 25.25
N ARG A 35 1.78 -46.78 23.95
CA ARG A 35 1.81 -47.78 22.86
C ARG A 35 3.00 -47.53 21.92
N PRO A 36 3.57 -48.59 21.32
CA PRO A 36 4.86 -48.51 20.63
C PRO A 36 4.68 -48.00 19.19
N GLU A 37 4.76 -46.69 18.99
CA GLU A 37 4.85 -46.06 17.66
C GLU A 37 6.28 -45.58 17.37
N CYS A 38 7.21 -46.49 17.08
CA CYS A 38 8.60 -46.10 16.77
C CYS A 38 8.75 -45.32 15.44
N TRP A 39 7.82 -45.46 14.49
CA TRP A 39 7.87 -44.75 13.20
C TRP A 39 7.15 -43.39 13.20
N HIS A 40 6.04 -43.26 13.93
CA HIS A 40 5.38 -41.96 14.12
C HIS A 40 6.11 -41.09 15.13
N ALA A 41 6.80 -41.65 16.14
CA ALA A 41 7.55 -40.85 17.10
C ALA A 41 8.77 -40.11 16.49
N ALA A 42 9.43 -40.68 15.47
CA ALA A 42 10.57 -40.04 14.80
C ALA A 42 10.14 -38.89 13.87
N THR A 43 9.08 -39.11 13.08
CA THR A 43 8.46 -38.09 12.23
C THR A 43 7.77 -37.00 13.05
N SER A 44 7.10 -37.37 14.15
CA SER A 44 6.52 -36.46 15.15
C SER A 44 7.59 -35.61 15.84
N LYS A 45 8.71 -36.20 16.30
CA LYS A 45 9.81 -35.45 16.93
C LYS A 45 10.54 -34.52 15.96
N MET A 46 10.72 -34.93 14.71
CA MET A 46 11.28 -34.03 13.67
C MET A 46 10.31 -32.89 13.32
N ALA A 47 9.02 -33.17 13.15
CA ALA A 47 8.00 -32.14 12.90
C ALA A 47 7.79 -31.19 14.09
N ALA A 48 7.94 -31.68 15.33
CA ALA A 48 7.88 -30.86 16.54
C ALA A 48 9.10 -29.95 16.66
N HIS A 49 10.31 -30.47 16.41
CA HIS A 49 11.54 -29.66 16.41
C HIS A 49 11.56 -28.61 15.28
N HIS A 50 10.88 -28.88 14.15
CA HIS A 50 10.76 -27.94 13.03
C HIS A 50 9.75 -26.80 13.31
N ASN A 51 8.64 -27.11 14.00
CA ASN A 51 7.63 -26.12 14.41
C ASN A 51 8.10 -25.19 15.54
N ASP A 52 9.01 -25.64 16.40
CA ASP A 52 9.62 -24.80 17.44
C ASP A 52 10.60 -23.75 16.90
N LYS A 53 11.13 -23.96 15.67
CA LYS A 53 12.05 -23.03 15.02
C LYS A 53 11.37 -21.91 14.24
N LEU A 54 10.11 -22.08 13.82
CA LEU A 54 9.41 -21.04 13.07
C LEU A 54 8.97 -19.93 14.02
N ASP A 55 9.54 -18.72 13.88
CA ASP A 55 9.07 -17.57 14.62
C ASP A 55 7.63 -17.22 14.18
N LYS A 56 6.66 -17.47 15.08
CA LYS A 56 5.26 -17.12 14.87
C LYS A 56 5.04 -15.61 14.88
N ALA A 57 5.98 -14.83 15.42
CA ALA A 57 5.95 -13.38 15.59
C ALA A 57 4.67 -12.89 16.30
N LEU A 58 4.35 -13.50 17.44
CA LEU A 58 3.13 -13.20 18.22
C LEU A 58 3.03 -11.73 18.64
N GLY A 59 4.15 -11.05 18.86
CA GLY A 59 4.16 -9.61 19.15
C GLY A 59 3.56 -8.77 18.02
N SER A 60 3.95 -9.05 16.77
CA SER A 60 3.40 -8.43 15.57
C SER A 60 1.90 -8.66 15.44
N ARG A 61 1.46 -9.92 15.66
CA ARG A 61 0.04 -10.29 15.69
C ARG A 61 -0.72 -9.47 16.74
N ASN A 62 -0.24 -9.45 17.98
CA ASN A 62 -0.91 -8.77 19.09
C ASN A 62 -1.02 -7.26 18.84
N CYS A 63 0.04 -6.61 18.35
CA CYS A 63 0.00 -5.18 18.00
C CYS A 63 -1.02 -4.89 16.89
N CYS A 64 -1.07 -5.73 15.86
CA CYS A 64 -2.06 -5.58 14.78
C CYS A 64 -3.49 -5.79 15.29
N VAL A 65 -3.71 -6.77 16.18
CA VAL A 65 -5.01 -7.01 16.82
C VAL A 65 -5.43 -5.80 17.68
N ILE A 66 -4.49 -5.20 18.43
CA ILE A 66 -4.76 -3.96 19.18
C ILE A 66 -5.16 -2.83 18.23
N GLY A 67 -4.43 -2.65 17.12
CA GLY A 67 -4.77 -1.66 16.10
C GLY A 67 -6.14 -1.91 15.45
N LEU A 68 -6.49 -3.18 15.21
CA LEU A 68 -7.80 -3.60 14.73
C LEU A 68 -8.93 -3.27 15.73
N CYS A 69 -8.73 -3.57 17.02
CA CYS A 69 -9.67 -3.19 18.08
C CYS A 69 -9.83 -1.68 18.16
N ALA A 70 -8.74 -0.92 18.09
CA ALA A 70 -8.77 0.53 18.08
C ALA A 70 -9.55 1.07 16.86
N ALA A 71 -9.41 0.45 15.68
CA ALA A 71 -10.15 0.81 14.49
C ALA A 71 -11.66 0.55 14.63
N TRP A 72 -12.06 -0.59 15.22
CA TRP A 72 -13.46 -0.88 15.55
C TRP A 72 -14.06 0.18 16.49
N VAL A 73 -13.38 0.46 17.61
CA VAL A 73 -13.83 1.46 18.59
C VAL A 73 -13.92 2.85 17.95
N THR A 74 -12.90 3.27 17.21
CA THR A 74 -12.87 4.56 16.52
C THR A 74 -13.97 4.66 15.47
N GLY A 75 -14.23 3.58 14.73
CA GLY A 75 -15.30 3.51 13.73
C GLY A 75 -16.69 3.67 14.35
N VAL A 76 -16.98 2.95 15.43
CA VAL A 76 -18.26 3.07 16.17
C VAL A 76 -18.39 4.46 16.78
N ALA A 77 -17.33 4.99 17.40
CA ALA A 77 -17.33 6.34 17.96
C ALA A 77 -17.55 7.41 16.88
N GLY A 78 -16.98 7.24 15.69
CA GLY A 78 -17.20 8.12 14.55
C GLY A 78 -18.67 8.15 14.08
N ILE A 79 -19.31 6.99 13.98
CA ILE A 79 -20.74 6.90 13.63
C ILE A 79 -21.60 7.52 14.75
N ALA A 80 -21.38 7.15 16.00
CA ALA A 80 -22.16 7.65 17.14
C ALA A 80 -22.00 9.18 17.29
N GLY A 81 -20.76 9.67 17.23
CA GLY A 81 -20.46 11.09 17.27
C GLY A 81 -21.06 11.84 16.08
N GLY A 82 -21.08 11.24 14.90
CA GLY A 82 -21.62 11.88 13.70
C GLY A 82 -23.14 11.96 13.74
N CYS A 83 -23.81 10.90 14.18
CA CYS A 83 -25.25 10.91 14.48
C CYS A 83 -25.60 11.94 15.55
N TYR A 84 -24.80 12.05 16.60
CA TYR A 84 -24.97 13.05 17.65
C TYR A 84 -24.81 14.48 17.12
N CYS A 85 -23.81 14.74 16.27
CA CYS A 85 -23.63 16.04 15.62
C CYS A 85 -24.82 16.41 14.72
N ILE A 86 -25.35 15.45 13.95
CA ILE A 86 -26.55 15.66 13.13
C ILE A 86 -27.77 15.96 14.01
N TYR A 87 -27.94 15.23 15.11
CA TYR A 87 -29.02 15.45 16.07
C TYR A 87 -28.97 16.86 16.67
N LEU A 88 -27.79 17.29 17.15
CA LEU A 88 -27.60 18.66 17.68
C LEU A 88 -27.90 19.73 16.64
N ASN A 89 -27.45 19.53 15.39
CA ASN A 89 -27.71 20.46 14.30
C ASN A 89 -29.19 20.55 13.91
N HIS A 90 -29.95 19.46 14.07
CA HIS A 90 -31.39 19.48 13.85
C HIS A 90 -32.10 20.27 14.97
N TYR A 91 -31.75 20.02 16.23
CA TYR A 91 -32.39 20.66 17.39
C TYR A 91 -32.08 22.15 17.50
N SER A 92 -30.87 22.57 17.09
CA SER A 92 -30.44 23.98 17.14
C SER A 92 -31.23 24.90 16.20
N LYS A 93 -31.92 24.36 15.17
CA LYS A 93 -32.75 25.15 14.25
C LYS A 93 -33.96 25.83 14.93
N ASP A 94 -34.35 25.38 16.12
CA ASP A 94 -35.54 25.90 16.82
C ASP A 94 -35.26 27.09 17.77
N GLY A 95 -34.08 27.72 17.73
CA GLY A 95 -33.97 29.12 18.18
C GLY A 95 -32.66 29.65 18.76
N ASP A 96 -31.65 28.82 19.05
CA ASP A 96 -30.45 29.30 19.78
C ASP A 96 -29.14 29.29 18.97
N GLY A 97 -29.14 28.80 17.72
CA GLY A 97 -27.98 28.87 16.80
C GLY A 97 -26.73 28.09 17.23
N SER A 98 -26.72 27.53 18.43
CA SER A 98 -25.69 26.70 19.05
C SER A 98 -25.68 25.27 18.48
N GLY A 99 -25.34 25.11 17.20
CA GLY A 99 -25.14 23.78 16.59
C GLY A 99 -23.92 23.06 17.20
N ALA A 100 -23.44 21.99 16.56
CA ALA A 100 -22.17 21.32 16.92
C ALA A 100 -20.95 22.21 16.58
N GLN A 101 -20.88 23.34 17.26
CA GLN A 101 -19.94 24.43 17.08
C GLN A 101 -19.00 24.45 18.27
N PHE A 102 -17.70 24.33 18.01
CA PHE A 102 -16.67 24.42 19.04
C PHE A 102 -15.83 25.65 18.79
N LEU A 103 -15.62 26.46 19.83
CA LEU A 103 -14.68 27.57 19.80
C LEU A 103 -13.27 27.01 19.99
N ILE A 104 -12.52 26.92 18.89
CA ILE A 104 -11.18 26.34 18.88
C ILE A 104 -10.21 27.41 18.40
N PRO A 105 -9.04 27.59 19.07
CA PRO A 105 -8.02 28.52 18.61
C PRO A 105 -7.59 28.22 17.18
N HIS A 106 -7.29 29.26 16.39
CA HIS A 106 -6.88 29.13 14.98
C HIS A 106 -5.74 28.13 14.78
N ALA A 107 -4.77 28.05 15.70
CA ALA A 107 -3.68 27.08 15.62
C ALA A 107 -4.17 25.61 15.70
N ALA A 108 -5.16 25.34 16.56
CA ALA A 108 -5.70 23.99 16.73
C ALA A 108 -6.56 23.56 15.53
N LYS A 109 -7.19 24.50 14.81
CA LYS A 109 -7.91 24.22 13.55
C LYS A 109 -7.04 23.51 12.52
N GLU A 110 -5.77 23.90 12.42
CA GLU A 110 -4.84 23.37 11.42
C GLU A 110 -4.09 22.12 11.91
N VAL A 111 -3.84 22.03 13.23
CA VAL A 111 -3.11 20.91 13.85
C VAL A 111 -4.00 19.69 14.07
N LEU A 112 -5.30 19.87 14.35
CA LEU A 112 -6.23 18.75 14.57
C LEU A 112 -6.37 17.82 13.34
N PRO A 113 -6.55 18.33 12.10
CA PRO A 113 -6.54 17.49 10.91
C PRO A 113 -5.23 16.72 10.71
N LEU A 114 -4.08 17.32 11.05
CA LEU A 114 -2.80 16.62 11.01
C LEU A 114 -2.77 15.46 12.01
N GLY A 115 -3.17 15.70 13.26
CA GLY A 115 -3.25 14.67 14.30
C GLY A 115 -4.19 13.52 13.91
N MET A 116 -5.37 13.85 13.35
CA MET A 116 -6.30 12.84 12.84
C MET A 116 -5.71 12.05 11.67
N ASN A 117 -5.03 12.69 10.73
CA ASN A 117 -4.35 11.98 9.63
C ASN A 117 -3.26 11.03 10.15
N VAL A 118 -2.51 11.39 11.20
CA VAL A 118 -1.53 10.49 11.82
C VAL A 118 -2.22 9.27 12.44
N ILE A 119 -3.30 9.47 13.20
CA ILE A 119 -4.09 8.39 13.80
C ILE A 119 -4.65 7.46 12.72
N VAL A 120 -5.27 8.03 11.69
CA VAL A 120 -5.87 7.29 10.57
C VAL A 120 -4.81 6.52 9.80
N THR A 121 -3.64 7.12 9.57
CA THR A 121 -2.50 6.42 8.94
C THR A 121 -2.12 5.21 9.80
N PHE A 122 -1.94 5.38 11.10
CA PHE A 122 -1.59 4.27 11.99
C PHE A 122 -2.63 3.13 11.98
N LEU A 123 -3.93 3.45 12.06
CA LEU A 123 -5.01 2.46 12.01
C LEU A 123 -5.05 1.73 10.65
N ASN A 124 -4.92 2.47 9.55
CA ASN A 124 -4.91 1.92 8.20
C ASN A 124 -3.68 1.02 7.96
N GLU A 125 -2.51 1.36 8.51
CA GLU A 125 -1.32 0.49 8.46
C GLU A 125 -1.52 -0.81 9.25
N ALA A 126 -2.10 -0.75 10.45
CA ALA A 126 -2.37 -1.94 11.26
C ALA A 126 -3.34 -2.91 10.57
N MET A 127 -4.47 -2.40 10.07
CA MET A 127 -5.45 -3.20 9.30
C MET A 127 -4.85 -3.70 7.99
N GLY A 128 -4.12 -2.82 7.29
CA GLY A 128 -3.41 -3.13 6.06
C GLY A 128 -2.37 -4.25 6.22
N TYR A 129 -1.70 -4.34 7.35
CA TYR A 129 -0.76 -5.42 7.66
C TYR A 129 -1.44 -6.78 7.84
N ILE A 130 -2.58 -6.81 8.55
CA ILE A 130 -3.41 -8.04 8.69
C ILE A 130 -3.86 -8.52 7.32
N HIS A 131 -4.42 -7.61 6.52
CA HIS A 131 -4.88 -7.92 5.17
C HIS A 131 -3.74 -8.36 4.25
N SER A 132 -2.58 -7.69 4.29
CA SER A 132 -1.41 -8.09 3.50
C SER A 132 -0.87 -9.46 3.90
N THR A 133 -0.84 -9.76 5.21
CA THR A 133 -0.35 -11.05 5.73
C THR A 133 -1.29 -12.18 5.34
N SER A 134 -2.60 -11.98 5.46
CA SER A 134 -3.60 -12.98 5.06
C SER A 134 -3.60 -13.20 3.54
N LEU A 135 -3.44 -12.14 2.74
CA LEU A 135 -3.31 -12.23 1.29
C LEU A 135 -2.05 -13.00 0.88
N ARG A 136 -0.90 -12.70 1.50
CA ARG A 136 0.37 -13.41 1.27
C ARG A 136 0.18 -14.92 1.44
N TRP A 137 -0.39 -15.36 2.56
CA TRP A 137 -0.61 -16.78 2.81
C TRP A 137 -1.70 -17.38 1.93
N SER A 138 -2.74 -16.61 1.58
CA SER A 138 -3.75 -17.05 0.61
C SER A 138 -3.13 -17.32 -0.77
N LEU A 139 -2.21 -16.46 -1.23
CA LEU A 139 -1.48 -16.66 -2.48
C LEU A 139 -0.53 -17.85 -2.41
N GLN A 140 0.09 -18.11 -1.26
CA GLN A 140 0.94 -19.30 -1.08
C GLN A 140 0.12 -20.60 -1.22
N TYR A 141 -1.07 -20.65 -0.62
CA TYR A 141 -1.98 -21.79 -0.77
C TYR A 141 -2.47 -21.98 -2.22
N GLU A 142 -2.32 -20.97 -3.07
CA GLU A 142 -2.65 -21.02 -4.51
C GLU A 142 -1.44 -21.27 -5.42
N ASN A 143 -0.22 -21.44 -4.91
CA ASN A 143 1.02 -21.48 -5.71
C ASN A 143 1.29 -20.20 -6.51
N ARG A 144 0.73 -19.06 -6.09
CA ARG A 144 0.86 -17.78 -6.80
C ARG A 144 1.71 -16.76 -6.04
N LEU A 145 2.30 -17.16 -4.91
CA LEU A 145 3.19 -16.30 -4.14
C LEU A 145 4.62 -16.40 -4.67
N THR A 146 5.03 -15.41 -5.45
CA THR A 146 6.38 -15.32 -6.01
C THR A 146 7.31 -14.46 -5.15
N PHE A 147 6.80 -13.36 -4.61
CA PHE A 147 7.52 -12.43 -3.75
C PHE A 147 6.94 -12.43 -2.34
N ASN A 148 7.78 -12.19 -1.32
CA ASN A 148 7.35 -11.98 0.06
C ASN A 148 6.43 -10.76 0.18
N SER A 149 6.80 -9.67 -0.49
CA SER A 149 6.05 -8.43 -0.53
C SER A 149 5.32 -8.31 -1.86
N ASN A 150 3.98 -8.28 -1.84
CA ASN A 150 3.13 -8.09 -3.03
C ASN A 150 2.27 -6.85 -2.89
N LEU A 151 1.78 -6.33 -4.00
CA LEU A 151 0.93 -5.15 -4.03
C LEU A 151 -0.48 -5.53 -3.54
N ARG A 152 -0.73 -5.40 -2.24
CA ARG A 152 -1.93 -5.97 -1.59
C ARG A 152 -3.27 -5.55 -2.21
N LEU A 153 -3.33 -4.35 -2.80
CA LEU A 153 -4.54 -3.81 -3.39
C LEU A 153 -4.80 -4.29 -4.83
N LEU A 154 -3.77 -4.77 -5.54
CA LEU A 154 -3.87 -5.22 -6.93
C LEU A 154 -3.69 -6.74 -7.08
N SER A 155 -3.08 -7.40 -6.09
CA SER A 155 -3.00 -8.86 -6.04
C SER A 155 -4.28 -9.43 -5.42
N SER A 156 -4.82 -10.51 -5.98
CA SER A 156 -6.01 -11.18 -5.44
C SER A 156 -5.88 -12.70 -5.44
N ALA A 157 -6.44 -13.34 -4.42
CA ALA A 157 -6.59 -14.78 -4.29
C ALA A 157 -7.94 -15.23 -4.89
N LYS A 158 -7.96 -16.35 -5.62
CA LYS A 158 -9.18 -16.92 -6.24
C LYS A 158 -10.00 -17.77 -5.26
N ARG A 159 -9.34 -18.45 -4.32
CA ARG A 159 -9.92 -19.41 -3.36
C ARG A 159 -10.26 -18.76 -2.03
N SER A 160 -9.55 -17.70 -1.65
CA SER A 160 -9.80 -16.99 -0.39
C SER A 160 -10.81 -15.85 -0.60
N LYS A 161 -12.07 -16.08 -0.21
CA LYS A 161 -13.17 -15.09 -0.28
C LYS A 161 -12.78 -13.69 0.26
N PRO A 162 -12.17 -13.53 1.45
CA PRO A 162 -11.82 -12.20 1.98
C PRO A 162 -10.71 -11.49 1.19
N ASN A 163 -9.95 -12.22 0.37
CA ASN A 163 -8.80 -11.70 -0.39
C ASN A 163 -9.06 -11.70 -1.91
N THR A 164 -10.33 -11.69 -2.30
CA THR A 164 -10.77 -11.54 -3.68
C THR A 164 -10.59 -10.10 -4.16
N TRP A 165 -10.52 -9.90 -5.48
CA TRP A 165 -10.28 -8.58 -6.07
C TRP A 165 -11.33 -7.54 -5.65
N TYR A 166 -12.60 -7.94 -5.49
CA TYR A 166 -13.67 -7.02 -5.08
C TYR A 166 -13.57 -6.62 -3.60
N CYS A 167 -13.14 -7.54 -2.72
CA CYS A 167 -12.84 -7.22 -1.33
C CYS A 167 -11.66 -6.25 -1.23
N ASN A 168 -10.62 -6.45 -2.05
CA ASN A 168 -9.44 -5.58 -2.08
C ASN A 168 -9.81 -4.18 -2.61
N MET A 169 -10.66 -4.10 -3.63
CA MET A 169 -11.21 -2.83 -4.12
C MET A 169 -12.08 -2.14 -3.07
N LEU A 170 -12.93 -2.88 -2.35
CA LEU A 170 -13.70 -2.33 -1.23
C LEU A 170 -12.78 -1.79 -0.13
N PHE A 171 -11.74 -2.55 0.23
CA PHE A 171 -10.73 -2.12 1.19
C PHE A 171 -10.05 -0.81 0.75
N LEU A 172 -9.67 -0.71 -0.54
CA LEU A 172 -9.11 0.51 -1.13
C LEU A 172 -10.09 1.69 -1.04
N VAL A 173 -11.35 1.49 -1.42
CA VAL A 173 -12.39 2.54 -1.34
C VAL A 173 -12.56 3.01 0.10
N CYS A 174 -12.59 2.09 1.07
CA CYS A 174 -12.66 2.46 2.48
C CYS A 174 -11.42 3.24 2.95
N ILE A 175 -10.21 2.90 2.50
CA ILE A 175 -9.01 3.70 2.79
C ILE A 175 -9.16 5.11 2.21
N ILE A 176 -9.54 5.24 0.93
CA ILE A 176 -9.71 6.53 0.26
C ILE A 176 -10.73 7.39 1.00
N LEU A 177 -11.89 6.82 1.34
CA LEU A 177 -12.93 7.52 2.09
C LEU A 177 -12.48 7.91 3.49
N SER A 178 -11.72 7.08 4.20
CA SER A 178 -11.23 7.41 5.55
C SER A 178 -10.32 8.64 5.54
N TYR A 179 -9.37 8.72 4.61
CA TYR A 179 -8.53 9.91 4.50
C TYR A 179 -9.28 11.13 3.94
N ALA A 180 -10.19 10.95 2.97
CA ALA A 180 -10.97 12.06 2.43
C ALA A 180 -11.87 12.71 3.47
N THR A 181 -12.61 11.89 4.21
CA THR A 181 -13.48 12.37 5.29
C THR A 181 -12.70 13.00 6.44
N THR A 182 -11.47 12.54 6.73
CA THR A 182 -10.63 13.14 7.79
C THR A 182 -10.39 14.63 7.57
N SER A 183 -10.17 15.06 6.32
CA SER A 183 -10.03 16.48 5.97
C SER A 183 -11.33 17.28 6.09
N LEU A 184 -12.48 16.61 6.15
CA LEU A 184 -13.82 17.19 6.11
C LEU A 184 -14.56 17.11 7.46
N ILE A 185 -13.98 16.44 8.46
CA ILE A 185 -14.54 16.40 9.82
C ILE A 185 -14.62 17.81 10.40
N PHE A 186 -13.57 18.62 10.22
CA PHE A 186 -13.48 19.97 10.75
C PHE A 186 -13.73 20.99 9.64
N LEU A 187 -14.98 21.38 9.44
CA LEU A 187 -15.35 22.43 8.50
C LEU A 187 -15.17 23.78 9.20
N GLY A 188 -14.13 24.51 8.81
CA GLY A 188 -13.99 25.90 9.23
C GLY A 188 -14.80 26.81 8.32
N TYR A 189 -15.47 27.81 8.91
CA TYR A 189 -16.00 28.94 8.14
C TYR A 189 -15.00 30.09 8.17
N ASN A 190 -14.56 30.55 7.00
CA ASN A 190 -13.73 31.74 6.91
C ASN A 190 -14.61 32.97 6.64
N THR A 191 -14.96 33.70 7.70
CA THR A 191 -15.79 34.91 7.65
C THR A 191 -15.21 35.97 6.72
N SER A 192 -13.89 36.16 6.76
CA SER A 192 -13.15 37.09 5.90
C SER A 192 -13.25 36.74 4.42
N LEU A 193 -13.16 35.45 4.09
CA LEU A 193 -13.37 34.97 2.72
C LEU A 193 -14.83 35.14 2.29
N GLY A 194 -15.78 34.82 3.18
CA GLY A 194 -17.21 34.99 2.93
C GLY A 194 -17.57 36.44 2.60
N ARG A 195 -17.08 37.41 3.37
CA ARG A 195 -17.26 38.85 3.08
C ARG A 195 -16.68 39.27 1.72
N THR A 196 -15.58 38.64 1.32
CA THR A 196 -14.95 38.93 0.02
C THR A 196 -15.78 38.34 -1.13
N MET A 197 -16.41 37.17 -0.92
CA MET A 197 -17.19 36.48 -1.95
C MET A 197 -18.65 36.95 -2.07
N ASP A 198 -19.28 37.34 -0.97
CA ASP A 198 -20.68 37.78 -0.89
C ASP A 198 -20.73 39.27 -0.56
N THR A 199 -20.70 40.12 -1.59
CA THR A 199 -20.37 41.54 -1.45
C THR A 199 -21.35 42.37 -0.59
N GLU A 200 -22.59 41.96 -0.28
CA GLU A 200 -23.54 42.91 0.37
C GLU A 200 -24.61 42.39 1.37
N ALA A 201 -24.87 41.09 1.59
CA ALA A 201 -26.15 40.71 2.23
C ALA A 201 -26.16 40.38 3.74
N THR A 202 -25.05 40.06 4.40
CA THR A 202 -25.09 39.46 5.76
C THR A 202 -23.96 39.88 6.73
N ALA A 203 -23.20 40.93 6.41
CA ALA A 203 -21.98 41.31 7.13
C ALA A 203 -22.18 41.71 8.61
N ALA A 204 -23.39 42.14 9.02
CA ALA A 204 -23.64 42.66 10.37
C ALA A 204 -23.84 41.57 11.44
N THR A 205 -24.26 40.36 11.07
CA THR A 205 -24.58 39.28 12.02
C THR A 205 -23.43 38.27 12.21
N ASP A 206 -22.44 38.26 11.30
CA ASP A 206 -21.42 37.19 11.19
C ASP A 206 -20.10 37.51 11.95
N MET A 207 -19.97 38.66 12.63
CA MET A 207 -18.74 38.99 13.41
C MET A 207 -18.50 38.05 14.61
N LYS A 208 -19.55 37.42 15.16
CA LYS A 208 -19.41 36.44 16.26
C LYS A 208 -18.98 35.04 15.79
N LEU A 209 -18.91 34.78 14.49
CA LEU A 209 -18.58 33.46 13.92
C LEU A 209 -17.08 33.25 13.65
N GLU A 210 -16.26 34.27 13.84
CA GLU A 210 -14.81 34.17 13.67
C GLU A 210 -14.25 33.26 14.79
N ASN A 211 -13.66 32.12 14.41
CA ASN A 211 -13.17 31.02 15.27
C ASN A 211 -14.15 29.88 15.58
N ILE A 212 -15.31 29.82 14.92
CA ILE A 212 -16.20 28.67 15.08
C ILE A 212 -15.83 27.56 14.08
N ILE A 213 -15.50 26.37 14.61
CA ILE A 213 -15.34 25.15 13.81
C ILE A 213 -16.63 24.36 13.89
N HIS A 214 -17.19 24.03 12.72
CA HIS A 214 -18.34 23.16 12.61
C HIS A 214 -17.88 21.72 12.36
N VAL A 215 -18.32 20.79 13.20
CA VAL A 215 -18.02 19.37 13.00
C VAL A 215 -19.01 18.77 12.02
N SER A 216 -18.53 18.25 10.89
CA SER A 216 -19.37 17.59 9.89
C SER A 216 -19.80 16.21 10.36
N GLY A 217 -21.03 16.10 10.85
CA GLY A 217 -21.59 14.81 11.28
C GLY A 217 -21.64 13.77 10.16
N ILE A 218 -21.91 14.19 8.91
CA ILE A 218 -21.93 13.28 7.74
C ILE A 218 -20.51 12.75 7.45
N ALA A 219 -19.51 13.62 7.44
CA ALA A 219 -18.12 13.19 7.23
C ALA A 219 -17.69 12.22 8.34
N LEU A 220 -18.06 12.46 9.60
CA LEU A 220 -17.75 11.58 10.72
C LEU A 220 -18.44 10.21 10.61
N ILE A 221 -19.68 10.15 10.10
CA ILE A 221 -20.37 8.88 9.82
C ILE A 221 -19.66 8.11 8.71
N ILE A 222 -19.35 8.76 7.58
CA ILE A 222 -18.67 8.08 6.45
C ILE A 222 -17.27 7.64 6.87
N PHE A 223 -16.56 8.46 7.64
CA PHE A 223 -15.29 8.11 8.29
C PHE A 223 -15.44 6.83 9.11
N GLY A 224 -16.44 6.79 10.00
CA GLY A 224 -16.72 5.63 10.83
C GLY A 224 -17.04 4.37 10.01
N ILE A 225 -17.96 4.46 9.04
CA ILE A 225 -18.31 3.37 8.11
C ILE A 225 -17.07 2.86 7.38
N SER A 226 -16.21 3.76 6.91
CA SER A 226 -15.00 3.39 6.18
C SER A 226 -13.99 2.64 7.04
N LEU A 227 -13.79 3.04 8.31
CA LEU A 227 -12.95 2.30 9.25
C LEU A 227 -13.56 0.94 9.62
N LEU A 228 -14.87 0.88 9.85
CA LEU A 228 -15.57 -0.38 10.12
C LEU A 228 -15.52 -1.34 8.93
N GLY A 229 -15.59 -0.84 7.70
CA GLY A 229 -15.43 -1.65 6.48
C GLY A 229 -14.04 -2.28 6.40
N GLN A 230 -12.98 -1.50 6.65
CA GLN A 230 -11.61 -2.02 6.71
C GLN A 230 -11.42 -3.02 7.85
N ALA A 231 -11.95 -2.71 9.04
CA ALA A 231 -11.85 -3.55 10.21
C ALA A 231 -12.58 -4.88 10.00
N GLY A 232 -13.81 -4.84 9.46
CA GLY A 232 -14.59 -6.01 9.10
C GLY A 232 -13.90 -6.92 8.08
N LEU A 233 -13.33 -6.35 7.01
CA LEU A 233 -12.56 -7.13 6.03
C LEU A 233 -11.30 -7.73 6.64
N SER A 234 -10.58 -6.98 7.48
CA SER A 234 -9.36 -7.46 8.15
C SER A 234 -9.67 -8.59 9.14
N THR A 235 -10.74 -8.45 9.92
CA THR A 235 -11.28 -9.48 10.81
C THR A 235 -11.69 -10.73 10.03
N TRP A 236 -12.42 -10.56 8.91
CA TRP A 236 -12.82 -11.69 8.07
C TRP A 236 -11.61 -12.41 7.48
N ALA A 237 -10.61 -11.67 7.03
CA ALA A 237 -9.36 -12.24 6.50
C ALA A 237 -8.55 -12.99 7.58
N LEU A 238 -8.53 -12.45 8.82
CA LEU A 238 -7.89 -13.07 9.98
C LEU A 238 -8.58 -14.39 10.38
N MET A 239 -9.91 -14.43 10.38
CA MET A 239 -10.67 -15.64 10.68
C MET A 239 -10.62 -16.67 9.56
N GLY A 240 -10.56 -16.21 8.30
CA GLY A 240 -10.65 -17.07 7.11
C GLY A 240 -9.34 -17.66 6.63
N THR A 241 -8.19 -17.17 7.11
CA THR A 241 -6.88 -17.57 6.59
C THR A 241 -6.02 -18.20 7.68
N LYS A 242 -5.50 -19.41 7.44
CA LYS A 242 -4.48 -20.01 8.29
C LYS A 242 -3.15 -19.31 8.05
N ILE A 243 -2.67 -18.56 9.04
CA ILE A 243 -1.42 -17.79 8.96
C ILE A 243 -0.33 -18.55 9.75
N PRO A 244 0.65 -19.20 9.08
CA PRO A 244 1.72 -19.93 9.77
C PRO A 244 2.69 -19.00 10.51
N THR A 245 3.02 -17.84 9.93
CA THR A 245 3.83 -16.82 10.61
C THR A 245 3.33 -15.39 10.31
N TRP A 246 3.40 -14.55 11.34
CA TRP A 246 3.16 -13.10 11.28
C TRP A 246 4.44 -12.30 11.06
N SER A 247 5.57 -12.97 10.89
CA SER A 247 6.84 -12.30 10.62
C SER A 247 6.80 -11.65 9.24
N SER A 248 7.31 -10.44 9.19
CA SER A 248 7.56 -9.70 7.95
C SER A 248 8.95 -10.01 7.37
N ASN A 249 9.73 -10.85 8.05
CA ASN A 249 11.03 -11.30 7.58
C ASN A 249 10.84 -12.25 6.37
N PRO A 250 11.49 -11.97 5.23
CA PRO A 250 11.38 -12.85 4.07
C PRO A 250 12.01 -14.23 4.34
N LEU A 251 12.99 -14.35 5.25
CA LEU A 251 13.60 -15.64 5.60
C LEU A 251 12.60 -16.60 6.26
N ASP A 252 11.84 -16.11 7.24
CA ASP A 252 10.81 -16.92 7.92
C ASP A 252 9.71 -17.35 6.95
N THR A 253 9.40 -16.49 5.98
CA THR A 253 8.41 -16.77 4.93
C THR A 253 8.93 -17.87 4.00
N VAL A 254 10.17 -17.77 3.53
CA VAL A 254 10.79 -18.81 2.70
C VAL A 254 10.88 -20.12 3.48
N TYR A 255 11.30 -20.09 4.74
CA TYR A 255 11.41 -21.28 5.59
C TYR A 255 10.06 -22.00 5.72
N ALA A 256 8.98 -21.26 6.02
CA ALA A 256 7.62 -21.81 6.07
C ALA A 256 7.10 -22.30 4.71
N CYS A 257 7.62 -21.78 3.59
CA CYS A 257 7.29 -22.25 2.25
C CYS A 257 8.12 -23.46 1.82
N THR A 258 9.31 -23.68 2.41
CA THR A 258 10.16 -24.85 2.15
C THR A 258 9.86 -26.03 3.08
N ASP A 259 9.01 -25.87 4.09
CA ASP A 259 8.62 -26.94 5.01
C ASP A 259 7.90 -28.09 4.26
N ASP A 260 8.32 -29.33 4.51
CA ASP A 260 7.77 -30.56 3.89
C ASP A 260 6.27 -30.74 4.18
N THR A 261 5.75 -30.10 5.24
CA THR A 261 4.32 -30.12 5.57
C THR A 261 3.47 -29.23 4.66
N ASN A 262 4.11 -28.36 3.87
CA ASN A 262 3.42 -27.47 2.95
C ASN A 262 3.08 -28.22 1.64
N PRO A 263 1.81 -28.29 1.22
CA PRO A 263 1.44 -28.95 -0.04
C PRO A 263 2.07 -28.30 -1.29
N ASN A 264 2.51 -27.05 -1.14
CA ASN A 264 3.03 -26.18 -2.18
C ASN A 264 4.49 -25.82 -1.89
N GLN A 265 5.28 -26.84 -1.56
CA GLN A 265 6.65 -26.68 -1.09
C GLN A 265 7.52 -26.01 -2.15
N LEU A 266 8.28 -24.98 -1.73
CA LEU A 266 9.35 -24.43 -2.54
C LEU A 266 10.51 -25.43 -2.59
N VAL A 267 10.80 -25.92 -3.80
CA VAL A 267 11.91 -26.86 -4.01
C VAL A 267 13.17 -26.08 -4.35
N ARG A 268 14.20 -26.26 -3.53
CA ARG A 268 15.51 -25.67 -3.72
C ARG A 268 16.20 -26.20 -4.99
N ARG A 269 16.72 -25.31 -5.84
CA ARG A 269 17.53 -25.66 -7.01
C ARG A 269 19.02 -25.43 -6.73
N LYS A 270 19.75 -26.52 -6.45
CA LYS A 270 21.18 -26.49 -6.09
C LYS A 270 22.06 -25.79 -7.14
N ASP A 271 21.68 -25.87 -8.41
CA ASP A 271 22.45 -25.32 -9.52
C ASP A 271 22.30 -23.79 -9.67
N ARG A 272 21.48 -23.12 -8.83
CA ARG A 272 21.20 -21.68 -8.92
C ARG A 272 21.81 -20.84 -7.79
N CYS A 273 22.85 -21.35 -7.13
CA CYS A 273 23.44 -20.71 -5.93
C CYS A 273 24.13 -19.35 -6.14
N MET A 274 24.27 -18.88 -7.39
CA MET A 274 24.82 -17.55 -7.73
C MET A 274 23.90 -16.74 -8.66
N LYS A 275 22.66 -17.20 -8.89
CA LYS A 275 21.72 -16.54 -9.80
C LYS A 275 20.87 -15.52 -9.05
N SER A 276 20.78 -14.32 -9.61
CA SER A 276 19.92 -13.26 -9.06
C SER A 276 18.48 -13.43 -9.54
N VAL A 277 17.54 -12.70 -8.92
CA VAL A 277 16.15 -12.64 -9.39
C VAL A 277 16.04 -12.13 -10.84
N HIS A 278 17.00 -11.32 -11.30
CA HIS A 278 17.05 -10.84 -12.70
C HIS A 278 17.34 -11.95 -13.70
N ASP A 279 17.87 -13.08 -13.24
CA ASP A 279 18.21 -14.24 -14.05
C ASP A 279 17.17 -15.36 -13.89
N ILE A 280 15.92 -15.04 -13.45
CA ILE A 280 14.86 -16.02 -13.17
C ILE A 280 14.51 -16.89 -14.39
N THR A 281 14.44 -16.28 -15.58
CA THR A 281 14.09 -16.94 -16.84
C THR A 281 15.25 -17.67 -17.49
N GLN A 282 16.48 -17.47 -17.00
CA GLN A 282 17.65 -18.11 -17.57
C GLN A 282 17.87 -19.49 -16.96
N ASP A 283 18.38 -20.42 -17.77
CA ASP A 283 18.82 -21.72 -17.33
C ASP A 283 20.00 -21.64 -16.36
N SER A 284 20.15 -22.71 -15.57
CA SER A 284 21.22 -22.85 -14.57
C SER A 284 22.57 -23.11 -15.24
N TYR A 285 23.31 -22.04 -15.53
CA TYR A 285 24.71 -22.10 -15.96
C TYR A 285 25.64 -21.47 -14.91
N PRO A 286 26.93 -21.85 -14.88
CA PRO A 286 27.88 -21.27 -13.93
C PRO A 286 28.11 -19.77 -14.14
N VAL A 287 28.05 -19.00 -13.06
CA VAL A 287 28.16 -17.52 -13.09
C VAL A 287 29.19 -17.06 -12.07
N ALA A 288 30.00 -16.06 -12.45
CA ALA A 288 30.89 -15.37 -11.53
C ALA A 288 30.15 -14.30 -10.70
N PRO A 289 30.55 -14.03 -9.44
CA PRO A 289 29.92 -13.01 -8.62
C PRO A 289 29.96 -11.62 -9.29
N LYS A 290 28.88 -10.84 -9.14
CA LYS A 290 28.79 -9.47 -9.68
C LYS A 290 29.06 -8.44 -8.58
N GLU A 291 29.88 -7.42 -8.85
CA GLU A 291 30.17 -6.37 -7.86
C GLU A 291 28.94 -5.54 -7.50
N LYS A 292 28.07 -5.31 -8.49
CA LYS A 292 26.81 -4.56 -8.38
C LYS A 292 25.68 -5.39 -8.97
N GLN A 293 24.63 -5.57 -8.18
CA GLN A 293 23.43 -6.26 -8.62
C GLN A 293 22.47 -5.31 -9.36
N GLY A 294 21.48 -5.87 -10.07
CA GLY A 294 20.43 -5.08 -10.72
C GLY A 294 19.51 -4.38 -9.69
N PRO A 295 18.90 -3.24 -10.05
CA PRO A 295 17.97 -2.50 -9.18
C PRO A 295 16.61 -3.19 -9.05
N ALA A 296 15.80 -2.83 -8.04
CA ALA A 296 14.49 -3.44 -7.82
C ALA A 296 13.53 -3.25 -9.01
N CYS A 297 13.63 -2.11 -9.70
CA CYS A 297 12.76 -1.77 -10.84
C CYS A 297 12.94 -2.69 -12.06
N THR A 298 14.05 -3.44 -12.17
CA THR A 298 14.24 -4.44 -13.23
C THR A 298 13.75 -5.83 -12.81
N ALA A 299 13.72 -6.12 -11.51
CA ALA A 299 13.23 -7.40 -10.98
C ALA A 299 11.71 -7.49 -11.00
N HIS A 300 11.02 -6.38 -10.77
CA HIS A 300 9.59 -6.36 -10.48
C HIS A 300 8.90 -5.32 -11.40
N PRO A 301 8.13 -5.74 -12.43
CA PRO A 301 7.55 -4.82 -13.40
C PRO A 301 6.55 -3.83 -12.77
N GLU A 302 5.86 -4.23 -11.70
CA GLU A 302 4.93 -3.43 -10.93
C GLU A 302 5.62 -2.20 -10.32
N VAL A 303 6.90 -2.30 -9.94
CA VAL A 303 7.68 -1.15 -9.45
C VAL A 303 7.71 -0.01 -10.48
N LYS A 304 7.77 -0.34 -11.78
CA LYS A 304 7.75 0.67 -12.85
C LYS A 304 6.40 1.39 -12.90
N TRP A 305 5.30 0.67 -12.74
CA TRP A 305 3.96 1.25 -12.66
C TRP A 305 3.79 2.13 -11.44
N VAL A 306 4.27 1.69 -10.27
CA VAL A 306 4.25 2.51 -9.05
C VAL A 306 5.03 3.82 -9.22
N LEU A 307 6.25 3.73 -9.77
CA LEU A 307 7.07 4.93 -10.03
C LEU A 307 6.39 5.85 -11.05
N THR A 308 5.81 5.29 -12.11
CA THR A 308 5.07 6.07 -13.12
C THR A 308 3.90 6.81 -12.49
N LEU A 309 3.13 6.14 -11.63
CA LEU A 309 2.01 6.75 -10.91
C LEU A 309 2.46 7.89 -9.99
N LEU A 310 3.53 7.69 -9.22
CA LEU A 310 4.10 8.73 -8.35
C LEU A 310 4.63 9.93 -9.13
N TRP A 311 5.33 9.68 -10.24
CA TRP A 311 5.82 10.75 -11.11
C TRP A 311 4.71 11.46 -11.87
N ALA A 312 3.61 10.78 -12.20
CA ALA A 312 2.44 11.38 -12.85
C ALA A 312 1.68 12.34 -11.92
N LEU A 313 1.70 12.11 -10.60
CA LEU A 313 1.07 13.02 -9.63
C LEU A 313 1.69 14.43 -9.65
N VAL A 314 2.99 14.55 -9.94
CA VAL A 314 3.70 15.84 -9.95
C VAL A 314 3.21 16.78 -11.06
N PRO A 315 3.25 16.42 -12.36
CA PRO A 315 2.70 17.27 -13.41
C PRO A 315 1.19 17.43 -13.29
N LEU A 316 0.44 16.43 -12.82
CA LEU A 316 -1.00 16.58 -12.57
C LEU A 316 -1.27 17.63 -11.49
N GLY A 317 -0.52 17.62 -10.38
CA GLY A 317 -0.60 18.64 -9.33
C GLY A 317 -0.22 20.03 -9.84
N ALA A 318 0.86 20.14 -10.62
CA ALA A 318 1.30 21.40 -11.22
C ALA A 318 0.26 21.96 -12.22
N VAL A 319 -0.33 21.11 -13.06
CA VAL A 319 -1.40 21.48 -14.00
C VAL A 319 -2.65 21.90 -13.23
N TRP A 320 -3.02 21.18 -12.16
CA TRP A 320 -4.15 21.56 -11.31
C TRP A 320 -3.95 22.93 -10.64
N GLY A 321 -2.79 23.15 -10.01
CA GLY A 321 -2.44 24.44 -9.40
C GLY A 321 -2.37 25.58 -10.41
N GLY A 322 -1.76 25.34 -11.57
CA GLY A 322 -1.67 26.31 -12.66
C GLY A 322 -3.03 26.65 -13.28
N ALA A 323 -3.87 25.64 -13.53
CA ALA A 323 -5.21 25.85 -14.09
C ALA A 323 -6.11 26.64 -13.14
N THR A 324 -6.12 26.29 -11.85
CA THR A 324 -6.88 27.04 -10.83
C THR A 324 -6.39 28.48 -10.71
N TYR A 325 -5.08 28.71 -10.73
CA TYR A 325 -4.49 30.05 -10.70
C TYR A 325 -4.82 30.88 -11.96
N ILE A 326 -4.70 30.30 -13.15
CA ILE A 326 -5.06 30.96 -14.42
C ILE A 326 -6.54 31.30 -14.47
N MET A 327 -7.43 30.43 -13.97
CA MET A 327 -8.86 30.72 -13.88
C MET A 327 -9.13 31.96 -13.02
N ILE A 328 -8.42 32.11 -11.89
CA ILE A 328 -8.53 33.30 -11.04
C ILE A 328 -8.05 34.55 -11.80
N LEU A 329 -6.88 34.49 -12.46
CA LEU A 329 -6.33 35.62 -13.22
C LEU A 329 -7.21 36.04 -14.40
N LYS A 330 -7.93 35.11 -15.04
CA LYS A 330 -8.87 35.40 -16.12
C LYS A 330 -10.20 36.00 -15.65
N GLY A 331 -10.30 36.42 -14.39
CA GLY A 331 -11.48 37.08 -13.86
C GLY A 331 -12.65 36.13 -13.60
N ASN A 332 -12.40 34.86 -13.25
CA ASN A 332 -13.48 33.98 -12.83
C ASN A 332 -14.24 34.58 -11.64
N PRO A 333 -15.59 34.68 -11.67
CA PRO A 333 -16.37 35.36 -10.63
C PRO A 333 -16.29 34.68 -9.25
N HIS A 334 -15.94 33.39 -9.22
CA HIS A 334 -15.73 32.61 -8.00
C HIS A 334 -14.26 32.57 -7.55
N GLY A 335 -13.38 33.29 -8.26
CA GLY A 335 -11.96 33.40 -7.94
C GLY A 335 -11.64 34.66 -7.13
N VAL A 336 -10.76 34.52 -6.16
CA VAL A 336 -10.16 35.63 -5.40
C VAL A 336 -8.66 35.52 -5.51
N LEU A 337 -8.02 36.55 -6.06
CA LEU A 337 -6.57 36.64 -6.16
C LEU A 337 -5.99 37.19 -4.86
N GLY A 338 -5.09 36.42 -4.26
CA GLY A 338 -4.38 36.78 -3.04
C GLY A 338 -2.89 36.99 -3.30
N ASP A 339 -2.27 37.93 -2.59
CA ASP A 339 -0.82 38.17 -2.63
C ASP A 339 -0.02 37.25 -1.67
N SER A 340 -0.69 36.56 -0.75
CA SER A 340 -0.05 35.70 0.24
C SER A 340 0.23 34.29 -0.30
N TRP A 341 1.48 33.87 -0.15
CA TRP A 341 1.97 32.49 -0.36
C TRP A 341 2.35 31.85 0.97
N THR A 342 1.61 32.10 2.05
CA THR A 342 1.84 31.41 3.31
C THR A 342 1.54 29.91 3.17
N PHE A 343 2.32 29.08 3.86
CA PHE A 343 2.15 27.62 3.84
C PHE A 343 0.74 27.20 4.32
N ILE A 344 0.30 27.79 5.44
CA ILE A 344 -1.08 27.67 5.93
C ILE A 344 -1.93 28.77 5.26
N PRO A 345 -3.11 28.45 4.72
CA PRO A 345 -3.98 29.43 4.09
C PRO A 345 -4.40 30.49 5.10
N LEU A 346 -4.21 31.77 4.77
CA LEU A 346 -4.49 32.89 5.65
C LEU A 346 -5.35 33.95 4.93
N PHE A 347 -6.40 34.41 5.59
CA PHE A 347 -7.27 35.46 5.07
C PHE A 347 -7.44 36.55 6.11
N THR A 348 -7.00 37.76 5.76
CA THR A 348 -7.09 38.94 6.64
C THR A 348 -8.39 39.72 6.46
N GLY A 349 -9.20 39.39 5.44
CA GLY A 349 -10.45 40.09 5.13
C GLY A 349 -10.26 41.50 4.57
N SER A 350 -9.01 41.96 4.45
CA SER A 350 -8.68 43.21 3.78
C SER A 350 -8.69 42.99 2.26
N THR A 351 -9.61 43.69 1.60
CA THR A 351 -9.68 43.77 0.14
C THR A 351 -8.94 45.02 -0.34
N TYR A 352 -8.39 44.95 -1.54
CA TYR A 352 -7.85 46.14 -2.18
C TYR A 352 -9.03 47.08 -2.50
N ASN A 353 -9.04 48.29 -1.94
CA ASN A 353 -10.05 49.29 -2.29
C ASN A 353 -9.97 49.59 -3.80
N SER A 354 -11.04 49.25 -4.52
CA SER A 354 -11.16 49.36 -5.97
C SER A 354 -11.00 50.78 -6.51
N THR A 355 -11.03 51.80 -5.65
CA THR A 355 -10.89 53.20 -6.04
C THR A 355 -9.46 53.64 -6.31
N ILE A 356 -8.43 52.88 -5.92
CA ILE A 356 -7.02 53.31 -6.04
C ILE A 356 -6.13 52.29 -6.79
N SER A 357 -6.56 51.04 -6.92
CA SER A 357 -5.77 49.98 -7.55
C SER A 357 -6.27 49.66 -8.96
N THR A 358 -5.72 50.33 -9.98
CA THR A 358 -5.89 50.00 -11.41
C THR A 358 -5.20 48.69 -11.83
N SER A 359 -4.74 47.84 -10.89
CA SER A 359 -3.85 46.70 -11.17
C SER A 359 -4.39 45.32 -10.77
N CYS A 360 -5.66 45.20 -10.38
CA CYS A 360 -6.25 43.88 -10.12
C CYS A 360 -6.78 43.27 -11.44
N GLU A 361 -6.07 42.28 -12.00
CA GLU A 361 -6.50 41.56 -13.21
C GLU A 361 -7.61 40.52 -12.93
N ALA A 362 -7.79 40.11 -11.68
CA ALA A 362 -8.80 39.14 -11.26
C ALA A 362 -10.14 39.80 -10.92
N ALA A 363 -11.19 38.98 -10.75
CA ALA A 363 -12.51 39.48 -10.34
C ALA A 363 -12.48 40.19 -8.98
N ARG A 364 -11.62 39.72 -8.07
CA ARG A 364 -11.44 40.23 -6.72
C ARG A 364 -9.98 40.04 -6.27
N CYS A 365 -9.45 41.00 -5.52
CA CYS A 365 -8.11 40.93 -4.94
C CYS A 365 -8.14 41.12 -3.41
N THR A 366 -7.27 40.39 -2.70
CA THR A 366 -7.12 40.45 -1.23
C THR A 366 -5.65 40.34 -0.81
N HIS A 367 -5.33 40.77 0.40
CA HIS A 367 -4.03 40.51 1.05
C HIS A 367 -3.89 39.09 1.63
N GLY A 368 -4.89 38.23 1.39
CA GLY A 368 -4.91 36.83 1.82
C GLY A 368 -4.33 35.87 0.78
N THR A 369 -4.58 34.57 0.99
CA THR A 369 -4.21 33.50 0.06
C THR A 369 -5.16 33.47 -1.15
N SER A 370 -4.63 33.15 -2.34
CA SER A 370 -5.48 32.95 -3.53
C SER A 370 -6.41 31.76 -3.37
N VAL A 371 -7.65 31.87 -3.84
CA VAL A 371 -8.65 30.80 -3.74
C VAL A 371 -9.62 30.79 -4.91
N LEU A 372 -9.96 29.60 -5.38
CA LEU A 372 -11.02 29.36 -6.35
C LEU A 372 -12.12 28.54 -5.68
N ASN A 373 -13.32 29.11 -5.63
CA ASN A 373 -14.50 28.39 -5.18
C ASN A 373 -15.16 27.68 -6.37
N VAL A 374 -15.46 26.39 -6.22
CA VAL A 374 -16.07 25.56 -7.28
C VAL A 374 -17.59 25.76 -7.36
N GLY A 375 -18.19 26.48 -6.41
CA GLY A 375 -19.62 26.75 -6.32
C GLY A 375 -20.43 25.57 -5.75
N TRP A 376 -19.77 24.46 -5.41
CA TRP A 376 -20.44 23.30 -4.83
C TRP A 376 -20.56 23.47 -3.31
N THR A 377 -21.69 24.04 -2.87
CA THR A 377 -21.95 24.31 -1.45
C THR A 377 -22.57 23.12 -0.70
N ALA A 378 -22.05 22.88 0.51
CA ALA A 378 -22.62 21.99 1.52
C ALA A 378 -24.02 22.42 1.99
N ASN A 379 -24.41 23.68 1.76
CA ASN A 379 -25.72 24.21 2.15
C ASN A 379 -26.87 23.68 1.28
N SER A 380 -26.56 22.99 0.17
CA SER A 380 -27.57 22.28 -0.65
C SER A 380 -28.12 21.00 0.01
N GLY A 381 -27.90 20.84 1.32
CA GLY A 381 -28.40 19.74 2.14
C GLY A 381 -27.47 18.54 2.18
N ILE A 382 -28.02 17.38 2.57
CA ILE A 382 -27.27 16.13 2.71
C ILE A 382 -26.62 15.73 1.37
N ILE A 383 -27.34 15.91 0.26
CA ILE A 383 -26.87 15.56 -1.09
C ILE A 383 -25.62 16.36 -1.46
N GLY A 384 -25.60 17.67 -1.19
CA GLY A 384 -24.44 18.53 -1.41
C GLY A 384 -23.21 18.09 -0.63
N ASN A 385 -23.39 17.81 0.66
CA ASN A 385 -22.32 17.32 1.52
C ASN A 385 -21.75 15.98 1.02
N VAL A 386 -22.61 15.01 0.75
CA VAL A 386 -22.19 13.69 0.24
C VAL A 386 -21.46 13.84 -1.10
N GLY A 387 -21.99 14.67 -2.01
CA GLY A 387 -21.36 14.95 -3.30
C GLY A 387 -19.97 15.59 -3.17
N SER A 388 -19.80 16.56 -2.27
CA SER A 388 -18.50 17.18 -1.99
C SER A 388 -17.47 16.18 -1.44
N ILE A 389 -17.91 15.25 -0.57
CA ILE A 389 -17.06 14.18 -0.04
C ILE A 389 -16.60 13.26 -1.16
N PHE A 390 -17.50 12.85 -2.06
CA PHE A 390 -17.13 12.00 -3.19
C PHE A 390 -16.24 12.69 -4.22
N LEU A 391 -16.45 13.99 -4.46
CA LEU A 391 -15.54 14.78 -5.30
C LEU A 391 -14.13 14.76 -4.71
N ILE A 392 -13.99 15.11 -3.42
CA ILE A 392 -12.69 15.18 -2.76
C ILE A 392 -12.04 13.79 -2.69
N ALA A 393 -12.83 12.76 -2.39
CA ALA A 393 -12.38 11.37 -2.45
C ALA A 393 -11.88 10.97 -3.85
N GLY A 394 -12.50 11.47 -4.92
CA GLY A 394 -12.05 11.25 -6.30
C GLY A 394 -10.66 11.80 -6.57
N PHE A 395 -10.39 13.04 -6.19
CA PHE A 395 -9.04 13.63 -6.29
C PHE A 395 -8.04 12.90 -5.39
N GLN A 396 -8.48 12.50 -4.21
CA GLN A 396 -7.65 11.80 -3.23
C GLN A 396 -7.33 10.35 -3.60
N ALA A 397 -8.16 9.70 -4.43
CA ALA A 397 -8.00 8.31 -4.82
C ALA A 397 -6.65 8.03 -5.46
N GLY A 398 -6.24 8.86 -6.44
CA GLY A 398 -4.95 8.72 -7.12
C GLY A 398 -3.76 8.88 -6.17
N LEU A 399 -3.87 9.83 -5.24
CA LEU A 399 -2.85 10.08 -4.23
C LEU A 399 -2.70 8.90 -3.26
N THR A 400 -3.81 8.47 -2.65
CA THR A 400 -3.87 7.34 -1.72
C THR A 400 -3.33 6.07 -2.37
N LEU A 401 -3.75 5.78 -3.60
CA LEU A 401 -3.27 4.62 -4.34
C LEU A 401 -1.75 4.68 -4.55
N ALA A 402 -1.21 5.81 -4.98
CA ALA A 402 0.23 5.96 -5.22
C ALA A 402 1.07 5.76 -3.95
N LEU A 403 0.62 6.33 -2.83
CA LEU A 403 1.31 6.22 -1.54
C LEU A 403 1.26 4.81 -0.95
N HIS A 404 0.13 4.10 -1.11
CA HIS A 404 0.06 2.68 -0.72
C HIS A 404 0.87 1.78 -1.66
N CYS A 405 0.97 2.12 -2.94
CA CYS A 405 1.86 1.42 -3.85
C CYS A 405 3.34 1.65 -3.50
N ALA A 406 3.72 2.84 -3.02
CA ALA A 406 5.08 3.14 -2.56
C ALA A 406 5.51 2.30 -1.35
N GLU A 407 4.56 1.85 -0.53
CA GLU A 407 4.78 0.91 0.59
C GLU A 407 5.44 -0.39 0.12
N LEU A 408 5.02 -0.90 -1.05
CA LEU A 408 5.64 -2.07 -1.66
C LEU A 408 7.13 -1.84 -1.95
N LEU A 409 7.50 -0.66 -2.46
CA LEU A 409 8.89 -0.35 -2.80
C LEU A 409 9.80 -0.37 -1.57
N VAL A 410 9.31 0.20 -0.46
CA VAL A 410 10.00 0.18 0.83
C VAL A 410 10.11 -1.24 1.37
N ASN A 411 9.04 -2.03 1.28
CA ASN A 411 9.04 -3.42 1.73
C ASN A 411 10.02 -4.29 0.92
N LEU A 412 10.05 -4.16 -0.42
CA LEU A 412 11.02 -4.86 -1.28
C LEU A 412 12.47 -4.47 -0.94
N SER A 413 12.74 -3.17 -0.72
CA SER A 413 14.06 -2.71 -0.30
C SER A 413 14.45 -3.23 1.09
N ARG A 414 13.49 -3.36 2.01
CA ARG A 414 13.72 -3.89 3.35
C ARG A 414 13.99 -5.39 3.31
N ASP A 415 13.24 -6.14 2.51
CA ASP A 415 13.43 -7.58 2.31
C ASP A 415 14.84 -7.89 1.78
N GLU A 416 15.31 -7.14 0.77
CA GLU A 416 16.69 -7.22 0.27
C GLU A 416 17.72 -6.84 1.36
N GLY A 417 17.42 -5.81 2.15
CA GLY A 417 18.28 -5.37 3.26
C GLY A 417 18.46 -6.45 4.33
N ILE A 418 17.37 -7.14 4.70
CA ILE A 418 17.39 -8.25 5.66
C ILE A 418 18.23 -9.41 5.10
N PHE A 419 18.01 -9.79 3.84
CA PHE A 419 18.78 -10.88 3.23
C PHE A 419 20.29 -10.56 3.16
N ARG A 420 20.65 -9.30 2.89
CA ARG A 420 22.05 -8.86 2.87
C ARG A 420 22.74 -8.88 4.22
N MET A 421 22.01 -9.00 5.33
CA MET A 421 22.65 -9.20 6.63
C MET A 421 23.46 -10.51 6.66
N ALA A 422 23.14 -11.49 5.82
CA ALA A 422 23.86 -12.76 5.69
C ALA A 422 25.35 -12.61 5.29
N ILE A 423 25.73 -11.55 4.59
CA ILE A 423 27.15 -11.30 4.23
C ILE A 423 27.86 -10.38 5.23
N THR A 424 27.14 -9.84 6.20
CA THR A 424 27.74 -8.97 7.22
C THR A 424 28.40 -9.81 8.32
N PRO A 425 29.38 -9.26 9.07
CA PRO A 425 29.98 -9.95 10.20
C PRO A 425 28.97 -10.36 11.30
N LYS A 426 27.78 -9.74 11.32
CA LYS A 426 26.72 -10.07 12.29
C LYS A 426 25.89 -11.29 11.87
N GLY A 427 25.84 -11.62 10.58
CA GLY A 427 24.93 -12.62 10.02
C GLY A 427 23.47 -12.17 10.02
N THR A 428 22.56 -13.06 9.63
CA THR A 428 21.11 -12.82 9.79
C THR A 428 20.70 -12.86 11.26
N ASP A 429 19.68 -12.08 11.63
CA ASP A 429 19.12 -12.12 12.99
C ASP A 429 17.89 -13.03 13.03
N PRO A 430 17.90 -14.12 13.82
CA PRO A 430 16.76 -15.04 13.97
C PRO A 430 15.55 -14.40 14.66
N ARG A 431 15.78 -13.42 15.57
CA ARG A 431 14.72 -12.88 16.44
C ARG A 431 14.29 -11.51 15.95
N TYR A 432 13.83 -11.49 14.70
CA TYR A 432 13.44 -10.25 14.03
C TYR A 432 12.06 -9.78 14.49
N ASN A 433 12.03 -8.95 15.54
CA ASN A 433 10.82 -8.25 15.95
C ASN A 433 10.36 -7.30 14.84
N SER A 434 9.40 -7.75 14.01
CA SER A 434 8.95 -7.03 12.82
C SER A 434 8.46 -5.61 13.11
N ILE A 435 7.86 -5.38 14.28
CA ILE A 435 7.44 -4.04 14.73
C ILE A 435 8.65 -3.13 14.95
N VAL A 436 9.60 -3.56 15.79
CA VAL A 436 10.79 -2.76 16.12
C VAL A 436 11.61 -2.50 14.86
N ALA A 437 11.70 -3.48 13.99
CA ALA A 437 12.29 -3.36 12.67
C ALA A 437 11.61 -2.31 11.78
N ALA A 438 10.28 -2.33 11.70
CA ALA A 438 9.52 -1.33 10.95
C ALA A 438 9.75 0.08 11.51
N PHE A 439 9.75 0.24 12.84
CA PHE A 439 9.99 1.54 13.50
C PHE A 439 11.46 1.96 13.59
N SER A 440 12.41 1.09 13.25
CA SER A 440 13.84 1.42 13.17
C SER A 440 14.32 1.63 11.73
N SER A 441 13.55 1.18 10.74
CA SER A 441 13.84 1.43 9.32
C SER A 441 13.52 2.87 8.96
N TRP A 442 14.57 3.65 8.65
CA TRP A 442 14.41 5.03 8.19
C TRP A 442 13.49 5.14 6.96
N GLN A 443 13.47 4.12 6.08
CA GLN A 443 12.63 4.11 4.88
C GLN A 443 11.13 4.05 5.24
N THR A 444 10.78 3.22 6.23
CA THR A 444 9.40 3.06 6.70
C THR A 444 8.94 4.30 7.47
N ILE A 445 9.80 4.85 8.34
CA ILE A 445 9.50 6.10 9.07
C ILE A 445 9.29 7.27 8.09
N MET A 446 10.17 7.43 7.09
CA MET A 446 10.03 8.47 6.09
C MET A 446 8.75 8.31 5.27
N LEU A 447 8.42 7.10 4.83
CA LEU A 447 7.18 6.85 4.09
C LEU A 447 5.93 7.12 4.94
N PHE A 448 5.95 6.74 6.22
CA PHE A 448 4.86 7.03 7.15
C PHE A 448 4.68 8.55 7.32
N GLY A 449 5.78 9.28 7.53
CA GLY A 449 5.78 10.73 7.60
C GLY A 449 5.24 11.38 6.32
N PHE A 450 5.69 10.90 5.15
CA PHE A 450 5.19 11.38 3.86
C PHE A 450 3.70 11.10 3.66
N LYS A 451 3.21 9.91 4.02
CA LYS A 451 1.77 9.58 3.94
C LYS A 451 0.94 10.59 4.73
N ALA A 452 1.27 10.79 6.01
CA ALA A 452 0.54 11.72 6.86
C ALA A 452 0.64 13.17 6.36
N ALA A 453 1.85 13.64 6.02
CA ALA A 453 2.08 15.01 5.58
C ALA A 453 1.40 15.32 4.25
N VAL A 454 1.47 14.41 3.27
CA VAL A 454 0.90 14.64 1.94
C VAL A 454 -0.63 14.59 1.97
N HIS A 455 -1.24 13.69 2.76
CA HIS A 455 -2.70 13.71 2.96
C HIS A 455 -3.18 14.97 3.69
N TRP A 456 -2.42 15.43 4.68
CA TRP A 456 -2.72 16.70 5.35
C TRP A 456 -2.61 17.90 4.40
N LEU A 457 -1.51 18.01 3.64
CA LEU A 457 -1.31 19.05 2.63
C LEU A 457 -2.39 19.04 1.55
N PHE A 458 -2.83 17.86 1.14
CA PHE A 458 -3.95 17.71 0.22
C PHE A 458 -5.23 18.33 0.79
N GLY A 459 -5.54 18.08 2.07
CA GLY A 459 -6.67 18.73 2.77
C GLY A 459 -6.52 20.26 2.93
N LEU A 460 -5.30 20.80 2.93
CA LEU A 460 -5.08 22.25 2.85
C LEU A 460 -5.27 22.79 1.44
N ALA A 461 -4.94 22.00 0.41
CA ALA A 461 -5.04 22.38 -0.99
C ALA A 461 -6.49 22.39 -1.50
N ILE A 462 -7.30 21.43 -1.04
CA ILE A 462 -8.74 21.37 -1.31
C ILE A 462 -9.48 21.16 0.01
N ASN A 463 -10.35 22.10 0.36
CA ASN A 463 -11.15 22.02 1.58
C ASN A 463 -12.60 22.37 1.27
N ASN A 464 -13.53 21.85 2.07
CA ASN A 464 -14.94 22.20 2.01
C ASN A 464 -15.25 23.17 3.14
N ASP A 465 -15.72 24.36 2.81
CA ASP A 465 -16.29 25.30 3.76
C ASP A 465 -17.80 25.07 3.86
N PHE A 466 -18.34 25.11 5.07
CA PHE A 466 -19.75 24.81 5.33
C PHE A 466 -20.72 25.71 4.54
N LYS A 467 -20.41 27.02 4.38
CA LYS A 467 -21.25 27.95 3.63
C LYS A 467 -20.77 28.10 2.19
N LEU A 468 -19.46 28.26 2.01
CA LEU A 468 -18.87 28.60 0.72
C LEU A 468 -18.75 27.37 -0.21
N GLY A 469 -18.67 26.16 0.34
CA GLY A 469 -18.50 24.95 -0.45
C GLY A 469 -17.04 24.58 -0.70
N VAL A 470 -16.79 23.84 -1.78
CA VAL A 470 -15.45 23.35 -2.14
C VAL A 470 -14.57 24.50 -2.62
N ASN A 471 -13.51 24.76 -1.86
CA ASN A 471 -12.49 25.77 -2.12
C ASN A 471 -11.17 25.09 -2.48
N MET A 472 -10.54 25.56 -3.56
CA MET A 472 -9.21 25.14 -4.00
C MET A 472 -8.23 26.29 -3.83
N TYR A 473 -7.09 26.01 -3.18
CA TYR A 473 -6.08 27.02 -2.87
C TYR A 473 -4.80 26.77 -3.69
N PRO A 474 -4.54 27.52 -4.77
CA PRO A 474 -3.42 27.25 -5.67
C PRO A 474 -2.04 27.22 -4.98
N PRO A 475 -1.68 28.14 -4.05
CA PRO A 475 -0.39 28.07 -3.35
C PRO A 475 -0.21 26.74 -2.60
N GLN A 476 -1.25 26.25 -1.92
CA GLN A 476 -1.26 24.98 -1.21
C GLN A 476 -1.18 23.80 -2.17
N VAL A 477 -1.81 23.87 -3.35
CA VAL A 477 -1.64 22.86 -4.41
C VAL A 477 -0.17 22.78 -4.86
N PHE A 478 0.54 23.91 -4.97
CA PHE A 478 1.97 23.91 -5.29
C PHE A 478 2.82 23.32 -4.16
N TYR A 479 2.54 23.63 -2.89
CA TYR A 479 3.22 22.99 -1.76
C TYR A 479 2.98 21.48 -1.71
N PHE A 480 1.73 21.05 -1.89
CA PHE A 480 1.37 19.65 -2.04
C PHE A 480 2.17 18.99 -3.18
N THR A 481 2.25 19.64 -4.34
CA THR A 481 3.00 19.15 -5.51
C THR A 481 4.50 19.03 -5.22
N ALA A 482 5.09 19.98 -4.50
CA ALA A 482 6.49 19.92 -4.09
C ALA A 482 6.77 18.75 -3.14
N PHE A 483 5.88 18.49 -2.19
CA PHE A 483 5.99 17.31 -1.31
C PHE A 483 5.78 16.01 -2.08
N ALA A 484 4.81 15.94 -3.00
CA ALA A 484 4.59 14.78 -3.86
C ALA A 484 5.83 14.49 -4.74
N PHE A 485 6.51 15.53 -5.24
CA PHE A 485 7.80 15.41 -5.90
C PHE A 485 8.88 14.82 -4.96
N GLY A 486 8.94 15.28 -3.71
CA GLY A 486 9.81 14.69 -2.68
C GLY A 486 9.56 13.18 -2.49
N VAL A 487 8.30 12.75 -2.44
CA VAL A 487 7.93 11.33 -2.37
C VAL A 487 8.38 10.57 -3.62
N ALA A 488 8.17 11.12 -4.82
CA ALA A 488 8.58 10.50 -6.07
C ALA A 488 10.11 10.34 -6.15
N VAL A 489 10.88 11.34 -5.72
CA VAL A 489 12.34 11.29 -5.62
C VAL A 489 12.77 10.21 -4.62
N PHE A 490 12.16 10.19 -3.43
CA PHE A 490 12.45 9.17 -2.41
C PHE A 490 12.17 7.75 -2.93
N ALA A 491 11.01 7.51 -3.53
CA ALA A 491 10.64 6.22 -4.12
C ALA A 491 11.58 5.81 -5.27
N SER A 492 11.98 6.78 -6.10
CA SER A 492 12.96 6.56 -7.17
C SER A 492 14.33 6.19 -6.61
N TYR A 493 14.79 6.88 -5.57
CA TYR A 493 16.03 6.56 -4.88
C TYR A 493 16.02 5.13 -4.32
N VAL A 494 14.95 4.74 -3.61
CA VAL A 494 14.81 3.40 -3.04
C VAL A 494 14.78 2.32 -4.12
N SER A 495 14.05 2.53 -5.21
CA SER A 495 13.88 1.54 -6.29
C SER A 495 15.08 1.41 -7.23
N LEU A 496 15.82 2.50 -7.47
CA LEU A 496 17.00 2.52 -8.33
C LEU A 496 18.29 2.13 -7.59
N ARG A 497 18.25 2.07 -6.25
CA ARG A 497 19.40 1.67 -5.44
C ARG A 497 19.85 0.28 -5.84
N ARG A 498 21.08 0.20 -6.38
CA ARG A 498 21.71 -1.07 -6.73
C ARG A 498 22.38 -1.68 -5.50
N PRO A 499 22.00 -2.89 -5.11
CA PRO A 499 22.67 -3.53 -4.01
C PRO A 499 24.12 -3.91 -4.37
N MET A 500 25.04 -3.73 -3.43
CA MET A 500 26.48 -3.96 -3.61
C MET A 500 26.94 -5.28 -3.00
N GLY A 501 27.91 -5.91 -3.66
CA GLY A 501 28.58 -7.11 -3.16
C GLY A 501 28.18 -8.40 -3.89
N PRO A 502 28.88 -9.50 -3.59
CA PRO A 502 28.80 -10.74 -4.34
C PRO A 502 27.48 -11.49 -4.15
N LEU A 503 26.72 -11.21 -3.08
CA LEU A 503 25.41 -11.82 -2.83
C LEU A 503 24.41 -11.44 -3.93
N PRO A 504 23.85 -12.42 -4.66
CA PRO A 504 22.83 -12.17 -5.67
C PRO A 504 21.61 -11.45 -5.07
N ALA A 505 21.07 -10.47 -5.79
CA ALA A 505 19.87 -9.76 -5.32
C ALA A 505 18.63 -10.66 -5.44
N THR A 506 17.76 -10.59 -4.42
CA THR A 506 16.53 -11.37 -4.36
C THR A 506 15.30 -10.47 -4.30
N PHE A 507 15.40 -9.30 -3.67
CA PHE A 507 14.27 -8.39 -3.43
C PHE A 507 13.03 -9.11 -2.87
N GLY A 508 13.24 -10.11 -2.02
CA GLY A 508 12.16 -10.91 -1.43
C GLY A 508 11.53 -11.96 -2.37
N HIS A 509 12.10 -12.23 -3.54
CA HIS A 509 11.66 -13.34 -4.40
C HIS A 509 11.93 -14.69 -3.72
N LEU A 510 10.86 -15.39 -3.34
CA LEU A 510 10.94 -16.51 -2.40
C LEU A 510 11.75 -17.68 -2.96
N GLN A 511 11.53 -18.03 -4.22
CA GLN A 511 12.24 -19.13 -4.86
C GLN A 511 13.73 -18.83 -5.04
N THR A 512 14.11 -17.59 -5.38
CA THR A 512 15.53 -17.23 -5.49
C THR A 512 16.19 -17.30 -4.12
N MET A 513 15.51 -16.86 -3.06
CA MET A 513 16.02 -17.01 -1.70
C MET A 513 16.18 -18.49 -1.32
N ALA A 514 15.21 -19.35 -1.64
CA ALA A 514 15.30 -20.79 -1.40
C ALA A 514 16.47 -21.45 -2.18
N ASP A 515 16.78 -20.98 -3.39
CA ASP A 515 17.92 -21.48 -4.17
C ASP A 515 19.27 -21.13 -3.51
N LEU A 516 19.36 -19.94 -2.92
CA LEU A 516 20.58 -19.40 -2.28
C LEU A 516 20.82 -19.92 -0.86
N ILE A 517 19.76 -20.30 -0.14
CA ILE A 517 19.83 -20.84 1.23
C ILE A 517 19.90 -22.36 1.14
N ASP A 518 20.98 -22.95 1.64
CA ASP A 518 21.17 -24.41 1.60
C ASP A 518 21.23 -25.06 2.98
N GLU A 519 21.68 -24.32 3.99
CA GLU A 519 21.57 -24.66 5.40
C GLU A 519 20.73 -23.62 6.13
N TRP A 520 19.73 -24.09 6.87
CA TRP A 520 18.89 -23.27 7.73
C TRP A 520 19.44 -23.30 9.16
N ASP A 521 19.78 -22.11 9.66
CA ASP A 521 20.18 -21.90 11.06
C ASP A 521 19.58 -20.57 11.55
N ASP A 522 19.56 -20.38 12.86
CA ASP A 522 19.08 -19.15 13.50
C ASP A 522 19.87 -17.93 12.98
N ARG A 523 21.19 -18.07 12.94
CA ARG A 523 22.10 -17.06 12.38
C ARG A 523 22.81 -17.64 11.17
N MET A 524 22.48 -17.13 10.00
CA MET A 524 23.06 -17.56 8.74
C MET A 524 24.10 -16.56 8.25
N PHE A 525 25.18 -17.11 7.72
CA PHE A 525 26.18 -16.40 6.95
C PHE A 525 26.20 -16.98 5.54
N TRP A 526 26.33 -16.13 4.53
CA TRP A 526 26.41 -16.57 3.13
C TRP A 526 27.81 -16.34 2.57
N GLY A 527 28.34 -17.32 1.84
CA GLY A 527 29.68 -17.23 1.24
C GLY A 527 30.12 -18.48 0.48
N HIS A 528 31.41 -18.55 0.17
CA HIS A 528 32.07 -19.70 -0.44
C HIS A 528 32.06 -20.90 0.50
N LYS A 529 31.66 -22.07 0.00
CA LYS A 529 31.50 -23.27 0.84
C LYS A 529 32.31 -24.46 0.36
N GLU A 530 32.23 -24.78 -0.94
CA GLU A 530 32.92 -25.94 -1.49
C GLU A 530 33.71 -25.57 -2.75
N ASN A 531 34.90 -26.15 -2.86
CA ASN A 531 35.72 -26.07 -4.06
C ASN A 531 35.24 -27.13 -5.06
N GLY A 532 34.96 -26.74 -6.30
CA GLY A 532 34.49 -27.61 -7.37
C GLY A 532 34.63 -26.96 -8.73
N PHE A 533 34.27 -27.68 -9.80
CA PHE A 533 34.13 -27.07 -11.13
C PHE A 533 32.72 -27.33 -11.68
N PRO A 534 31.77 -26.41 -11.43
CA PRO A 534 31.90 -25.10 -10.79
C PRO A 534 31.95 -25.16 -9.25
N ASN A 535 32.37 -24.07 -8.61
CA ASN A 535 32.36 -23.95 -7.14
C ASN A 535 30.93 -23.78 -6.61
N TYR A 536 30.80 -23.85 -5.30
CA TYR A 536 29.51 -23.72 -4.63
C TYR A 536 29.54 -22.69 -3.50
N ALA A 537 28.55 -21.80 -3.53
CA ALA A 537 28.27 -20.80 -2.51
C ALA A 537 26.94 -21.14 -1.84
N GLY A 538 26.81 -20.82 -0.56
CA GLY A 538 25.62 -21.15 0.22
C GLY A 538 25.63 -20.48 1.59
N THR A 539 24.69 -20.90 2.42
CA THR A 539 24.58 -20.49 3.82
C THR A 539 25.28 -21.48 4.77
N SER A 540 25.69 -20.97 5.93
CA SER A 540 26.16 -21.78 7.06
C SER A 540 25.94 -21.02 8.38
N SER A 541 25.94 -21.76 9.49
CA SER A 541 25.89 -21.22 10.85
C SER A 541 27.20 -20.55 11.29
N LYS A 542 28.30 -20.90 10.61
CA LYS A 542 29.60 -20.28 10.79
C LYS A 542 29.85 -19.27 9.69
N ARG A 543 30.64 -18.25 10.03
CA ARG A 543 31.07 -17.25 9.06
C ARG A 543 31.84 -17.93 7.92
N LEU A 544 31.39 -17.69 6.69
CA LEU A 544 32.03 -18.17 5.46
C LEU A 544 32.90 -17.08 4.85
N ASP A 545 33.87 -17.51 4.03
CA ASP A 545 34.67 -16.60 3.21
C ASP A 545 33.82 -16.02 2.08
N MET A 546 34.14 -14.80 1.65
CA MET A 546 33.44 -14.20 0.51
C MET A 546 33.70 -15.00 -0.77
N PRO A 547 32.72 -15.13 -1.67
CA PRO A 547 32.94 -15.75 -2.98
C PRO A 547 34.06 -15.06 -3.74
N ARG A 548 34.86 -15.85 -4.45
CA ARG A 548 36.00 -15.37 -5.23
C ARG A 548 35.51 -14.81 -6.56
N TRP A 549 35.87 -13.56 -6.85
CA TRP A 549 35.33 -12.79 -7.99
C TRP A 549 35.57 -13.40 -9.38
N HIS A 550 36.67 -14.14 -9.55
CA HIS A 550 37.08 -14.70 -10.84
C HIS A 550 36.75 -16.19 -10.99
N GLU A 551 36.02 -16.76 -10.04
CA GLU A 551 35.65 -18.16 -10.07
C GLU A 551 34.15 -18.33 -10.40
N LEU A 552 33.80 -19.44 -11.04
CA LEU A 552 32.44 -19.74 -11.44
C LEU A 552 31.71 -20.51 -10.35
N TYR A 553 30.46 -20.12 -10.08
CA TYR A 553 29.61 -20.73 -9.06
C TYR A 553 28.29 -21.22 -9.65
N GLY A 554 27.80 -22.36 -9.14
CA GLY A 554 26.53 -22.96 -9.55
C GLY A 554 26.54 -23.52 -10.98
N GLY A 555 25.42 -24.08 -11.41
CA GLY A 555 25.27 -24.77 -12.70
C GLY A 555 25.72 -26.23 -12.67
N VAL A 556 25.18 -27.03 -13.59
CA VAL A 556 25.63 -28.41 -13.80
C VAL A 556 27.00 -28.37 -14.46
N GLY A 557 28.04 -28.91 -13.81
CA GLY A 557 29.40 -28.91 -14.37
C GLY A 557 29.43 -29.50 -15.78
N SER A 558 30.16 -28.86 -16.70
CA SER A 558 30.25 -29.25 -18.12
C SER A 558 30.64 -30.72 -18.34
N LEU A 559 31.31 -31.35 -17.37
CA LEU A 559 31.64 -32.77 -17.37
C LEU A 559 30.41 -33.69 -17.28
N ASN A 560 29.38 -33.25 -16.56
CA ASN A 560 28.10 -33.96 -16.50
C ASN A 560 27.21 -33.61 -17.69
N ALA A 561 27.26 -32.38 -18.21
CA ALA A 561 26.55 -32.01 -19.45
C ALA A 561 27.06 -32.80 -20.67
N ALA A 562 28.38 -33.03 -20.78
CA ALA A 562 28.97 -33.88 -21.84
C ALA A 562 28.59 -35.36 -21.68
N LYS A 563 28.47 -35.87 -20.44
CA LYS A 563 27.97 -37.23 -20.17
C LYS A 563 26.46 -37.38 -20.41
N MET A 564 25.66 -36.36 -20.09
CA MET A 564 24.21 -36.37 -20.36
C MET A 564 23.89 -36.16 -21.85
N GLY A 565 24.68 -35.35 -22.57
CA GLY A 565 24.57 -35.19 -24.03
C GLY A 565 24.98 -36.43 -24.84
N ALA A 566 25.78 -37.34 -24.24
CA ALA A 566 26.13 -38.62 -24.85
C ALA A 566 25.10 -39.74 -24.57
N ALA A 567 24.17 -39.53 -23.62
CA ALA A 567 23.08 -40.45 -23.35
C ALA A 567 21.80 -39.99 -24.08
N ARG A 568 21.73 -40.27 -25.39
CA ARG A 568 20.45 -40.26 -26.10
C ARG A 568 19.51 -41.28 -25.43
N PRO A 569 18.31 -40.90 -24.94
CA PRO A 569 17.31 -41.89 -24.60
C PRO A 569 16.78 -42.48 -25.91
N ALA A 570 16.85 -43.80 -26.04
CA ALA A 570 15.99 -44.51 -26.97
C ALA A 570 14.53 -44.16 -26.62
N MET A 571 13.75 -43.73 -27.63
CA MET A 571 12.33 -43.45 -27.50
C MET A 571 11.62 -44.64 -26.83
N GLY A 572 11.16 -44.42 -25.60
CA GLY A 572 10.21 -45.26 -24.91
C GLY A 572 9.06 -44.38 -24.45
N ASN A 573 7.89 -44.53 -25.08
CA ASN A 573 6.64 -43.89 -24.70
C ASN A 573 6.28 -44.26 -23.25
N THR A 574 6.42 -43.32 -22.32
CA THR A 574 5.61 -43.31 -21.08
C THR A 574 5.25 -41.87 -20.72
N ALA A 575 3.95 -41.62 -20.77
CA ALA A 575 3.33 -40.36 -20.38
C ALA A 575 3.53 -40.09 -18.89
N TRP A 576 4.18 -38.98 -18.56
CA TRP A 576 4.07 -38.30 -17.27
C TRP A 576 3.87 -36.81 -17.51
N GLY A 577 2.75 -36.30 -17.03
CA GLY A 577 2.22 -34.97 -17.33
C GLY A 577 2.83 -33.84 -16.50
N THR A 578 3.08 -32.74 -17.19
CA THR A 578 2.71 -31.36 -16.83
C THR A 578 2.99 -30.86 -15.41
N SER A 579 4.10 -30.12 -15.24
CA SER A 579 4.16 -29.03 -14.25
C SER A 579 5.08 -27.86 -14.64
N GLU A 580 6.04 -28.03 -15.57
CA GLU A 580 6.97 -26.95 -15.94
C GLU A 580 6.42 -25.91 -16.93
N GLU A 581 5.48 -26.27 -17.81
CA GLU A 581 4.92 -25.31 -18.80
C GLU A 581 3.99 -24.25 -18.19
N THR A 582 3.48 -24.46 -16.98
CA THR A 582 2.58 -23.49 -16.31
C THR A 582 3.30 -22.28 -15.69
N LEU A 583 4.60 -22.39 -15.36
CA LEU A 583 5.36 -21.32 -14.72
C LEU A 583 5.94 -20.30 -15.72
N ALA A 584 6.20 -20.73 -16.96
CA ALA A 584 6.64 -19.82 -18.03
C ALA A 584 5.46 -19.12 -18.74
N ALA A 585 4.27 -19.73 -18.75
CA ALA A 585 3.11 -19.19 -19.45
C ALA A 585 2.37 -18.05 -18.71
N GLU A 586 2.53 -17.90 -17.38
CA GLU A 586 1.82 -16.86 -16.61
C GLU A 586 2.52 -15.48 -16.62
N TYR A 587 3.74 -15.37 -17.17
CA TYR A 587 4.43 -14.08 -17.36
C TYR A 587 3.90 -13.27 -18.57
N HIS A 588 3.03 -13.86 -19.39
CA HIS A 588 2.38 -13.18 -20.50
C HIS A 588 0.87 -13.07 -20.26
N MET A 589 0.41 -12.09 -19.47
CA MET A 589 -0.91 -11.47 -19.70
C MET A 589 -1.06 -10.11 -19.04
N GLY A 590 -1.53 -9.16 -19.85
CA GLY A 590 -1.84 -7.79 -19.43
C GLY A 590 -1.95 -6.75 -20.55
N SER A 591 -2.12 -7.13 -21.82
CA SER A 591 -2.55 -6.21 -22.89
C SER A 591 -3.91 -6.67 -23.40
N TYR A 592 -4.98 -6.15 -22.80
CA TYR A 592 -6.32 -6.27 -23.35
C TYR A 592 -6.47 -5.24 -24.48
N GLY A 593 -6.41 -5.73 -25.72
CA GLY A 593 -6.77 -5.00 -26.94
C GLY A 593 -7.49 -5.96 -27.87
N SER A 594 -8.82 -5.96 -27.79
CA SER A 594 -9.73 -6.75 -28.61
C SER A 594 -9.79 -6.23 -30.05
N GLY A 595 -9.52 -7.11 -31.02
CA GLY A 595 -9.83 -6.91 -32.44
C GLY A 595 -10.18 -8.26 -33.10
N PRO A 596 -11.21 -8.35 -33.97
CA PRO A 596 -11.76 -9.62 -34.42
C PRO A 596 -10.98 -10.24 -35.57
N TYR A 597 -10.89 -11.58 -35.53
CA TYR A 597 -10.35 -12.45 -36.56
C TYR A 597 -11.14 -12.34 -37.87
N VAL A 598 -10.43 -12.10 -38.97
CA VAL A 598 -10.91 -12.36 -40.34
C VAL A 598 -10.23 -13.65 -40.81
N GLN A 599 -11.04 -14.66 -41.12
CA GLN A 599 -10.60 -15.91 -41.74
C GLN A 599 -10.16 -15.67 -43.19
N VAL A 600 -9.02 -16.23 -43.58
CA VAL A 600 -8.58 -16.34 -44.98
C VAL A 600 -8.44 -17.83 -45.33
N PRO A 601 -9.03 -18.32 -46.44
CA PRO A 601 -8.90 -19.70 -46.90
C PRO A 601 -7.64 -19.93 -47.75
N PRO A 602 -7.28 -21.19 -48.07
CA PRO A 602 -5.95 -21.53 -48.55
C PRO A 602 -5.74 -21.31 -50.06
N TYR A 603 -4.46 -21.19 -50.40
CA TYR A 603 -3.85 -21.04 -51.72
C TYR A 603 -4.49 -21.87 -52.85
N GLY A 604 -4.79 -21.19 -53.95
CA GLY A 604 -5.07 -21.76 -55.27
C GLY A 604 -4.34 -20.96 -56.36
N GLN A 605 -3.81 -21.69 -57.34
CA GLN A 605 -2.90 -21.28 -58.42
C GLN A 605 -3.45 -20.20 -59.37
N GLY A 606 -2.54 -19.44 -59.98
CA GLY A 606 -2.64 -19.10 -61.41
C GLY A 606 -2.59 -17.60 -61.77
N PRO A 607 -1.90 -17.22 -62.87
CA PRO A 607 -1.47 -15.85 -63.15
C PRO A 607 -2.41 -15.09 -64.09
N TYR A 608 -2.21 -13.77 -64.23
CA TYR A 608 -2.37 -12.92 -65.43
C TYR A 608 -2.85 -11.50 -65.09
N GLY A 609 -2.09 -10.50 -65.57
CA GLY A 609 -2.66 -9.38 -66.33
C GLY A 609 -3.10 -8.10 -65.59
N GLY A 610 -2.26 -7.06 -65.70
CA GLY A 610 -2.66 -5.80 -66.37
C GLY A 610 -3.45 -4.73 -65.60
N GLY A 611 -2.80 -3.58 -65.40
CA GLY A 611 -3.29 -2.28 -65.90
C GLY A 611 -4.20 -1.39 -65.03
N GLY A 612 -3.82 -0.10 -64.94
CA GLY A 612 -4.71 1.07 -64.77
C GLY A 612 -4.99 1.46 -63.31
N MET A 613 -4.47 2.59 -62.79
CA MET A 613 -4.96 3.99 -62.93
C MET A 613 -6.26 4.34 -62.17
N TYR A 614 -6.17 5.46 -61.45
CA TYR A 614 -7.18 6.45 -61.01
C TYR A 614 -7.80 6.41 -59.59
N ASN A 615 -7.41 7.48 -58.85
CA ASN A 615 -8.21 8.52 -58.17
C ASN A 615 -9.08 8.25 -56.92
N GLN A 616 -8.89 9.21 -55.99
CA GLN A 616 -9.86 9.93 -55.13
C GLN A 616 -10.69 9.06 -54.16
N TYR A 617 -10.62 9.25 -52.86
CA TYR A 617 -10.93 10.48 -52.11
C TYR A 617 -10.10 10.65 -50.83
#